data_AF-A0A7R9IA83-F1
#
_entry.id   AF-A0A7R9IA83-F1
#
_cell.length_a   1.000
_cell.length_b   1.000
_cell.length_c   1.000
_cell.angle_alpha   90.00
_cell.angle_beta   90.00
_cell.angle_gamma   90.00
#
_symmetry.space_group_name_H-M   'P 1'
#
loop_
_entity.id
_entity.type
_entity.pdbx_description
1 polymer ?
#
loop_
_entity_poly.entity_id
_entity_poly.type
_entity_poly.pdbx_seq_one_letter_code
_entity_poly.pdbx_strand_id
1 'polypeptide(L)'
;MSESSILQNKAARDRWDEACWINAQKLKQQIEDESYIPESLKKQLEERIKLREHEIRQLGLENDSDSFDVSYGYLNTEARLMELDALIKSKLSLIKADPEKCLSYLTELGDLDVQPLMLKKHPHTVDTIKKKLFVIPENKTFYQVFSEEVNKLKEHTVNMDDMEFYKLREEPSEGGVWQSDKSVMGPRIEPRTPSTEARHLTPRPPGHLL
;
A
#
# COMPACT_ATOMS: atom_id res chain seq x y z
N MET A 1 77.19 -3.12 45.29
CA MET A 1 75.91 -3.88 45.39
C MET A 1 76.10 -5.16 44.59
N SER A 2 76.00 -6.32 45.23
CA SER A 2 76.47 -7.60 44.70
C SER A 2 75.59 -8.16 43.57
N GLU A 3 76.20 -8.71 42.52
CA GLU A 3 75.56 -9.40 41.37
C GLU A 3 74.49 -10.43 41.77
N SER A 4 74.64 -11.03 42.97
CA SER A 4 73.66 -11.96 43.57
C SER A 4 72.25 -11.35 43.72
N SER A 5 72.14 -10.07 44.08
CA SER A 5 70.84 -9.40 44.27
C SER A 5 70.12 -9.11 42.94
N ILE A 6 70.88 -8.91 41.86
CA ILE A 6 70.34 -8.68 40.50
C ILE A 6 69.79 -9.99 39.94
N LEU A 7 70.49 -11.10 40.17
CA LEU A 7 70.03 -12.44 39.76
C LEU A 7 68.79 -12.90 40.54
N GLN A 8 68.70 -12.59 41.84
CA GLN A 8 67.51 -12.86 42.64
C GLN A 8 66.29 -12.05 42.17
N ASN A 9 66.49 -10.78 41.80
CA ASN A 9 65.43 -9.93 41.25
C ASN A 9 64.96 -10.44 39.87
N LYS A 10 65.89 -10.86 39.01
CA LYS A 10 65.58 -11.50 37.73
C LYS A 10 64.76 -12.78 37.91
N ALA A 11 65.20 -13.69 38.78
CA ALA A 11 64.48 -14.93 39.05
C ALA A 11 63.09 -14.69 39.67
N ALA A 12 62.94 -13.66 40.51
CA ALA A 12 61.64 -13.26 41.05
C ALA A 12 60.71 -12.72 39.96
N ARG A 13 61.25 -11.97 39.00
CA ARG A 13 60.51 -11.45 37.85
C ARG A 13 60.08 -12.55 36.89
N ASP A 14 60.98 -13.48 36.57
CA ASP A 14 60.67 -14.63 35.73
C ASP A 14 59.54 -15.49 36.35
N ARG A 15 59.56 -15.69 37.68
CA ARG A 15 58.48 -16.38 38.41
C ARG A 15 57.17 -15.60 38.41
N TRP A 16 57.23 -14.27 38.50
CA TRP A 16 56.05 -13.42 38.43
C TRP A 16 55.42 -13.48 37.03
N ASP A 17 56.24 -13.43 35.99
CA ASP A 17 55.82 -13.50 34.60
C ASP A 17 55.22 -14.89 34.28
N GLU A 18 55.85 -15.97 34.78
CA GLU A 18 55.32 -17.33 34.72
C GLU A 18 53.97 -17.46 35.44
N ALA A 19 53.85 -16.91 36.66
CA ALA A 19 52.59 -16.92 37.41
C ALA A 19 51.49 -16.10 36.71
N CYS A 20 51.82 -14.93 36.15
CA CYS A 20 50.90 -14.13 35.36
C CYS A 20 50.39 -14.89 34.13
N TRP A 21 51.29 -15.58 33.43
CA TRP A 21 50.95 -16.38 32.26
C TRP A 21 50.04 -17.56 32.61
N ILE A 22 50.34 -18.30 33.68
CA ILE A 22 49.50 -19.41 34.16
C ILE A 22 48.11 -18.90 34.56
N ASN A 23 48.04 -17.79 35.28
CA ASN A 23 46.77 -17.20 35.71
C ASN A 23 45.94 -16.71 34.52
N ALA A 24 46.58 -16.12 33.50
CA ALA A 24 45.92 -15.69 32.27
C ALA A 24 45.39 -16.88 31.45
N GLN A 25 46.18 -17.96 31.33
CA GLN A 25 45.75 -19.21 30.68
C GLN A 25 44.54 -19.83 31.39
N LYS A 26 44.56 -19.88 32.73
CA LYS A 26 43.47 -20.40 33.55
C LYS A 26 42.19 -19.58 33.37
N LEU A 27 42.30 -18.25 33.37
CA LEU A 27 41.15 -17.37 33.13
C LEU A 27 40.59 -17.54 31.72
N LYS A 28 41.45 -17.65 30.70
CA LYS A 28 41.05 -17.92 29.32
C LYS A 28 40.23 -19.22 29.23
N GLN A 29 40.74 -20.30 29.83
CA GLN A 29 40.04 -21.59 29.85
C GLN A 29 38.68 -21.49 30.56
N GLN A 30 38.62 -20.81 31.69
CA GLN A 30 37.38 -20.58 32.44
C GLN A 30 36.32 -19.77 31.67
N ILE A 31 36.75 -18.88 30.77
CA ILE A 31 35.85 -18.12 29.87
C ILE A 31 35.41 -18.99 28.69
N GLU A 32 36.33 -19.78 28.11
CA GLU A 32 36.06 -20.68 26.98
C GLU A 32 35.12 -21.84 27.35
N ASP A 33 35.19 -22.32 28.59
CA ASP A 33 34.31 -23.38 29.13
C ASP A 33 32.92 -22.84 29.56
N GLU A 34 32.58 -21.60 29.21
CA GLU A 34 31.31 -20.89 29.50
C GLU A 34 30.90 -20.82 30.99
N SER A 35 31.75 -21.28 31.91
CA SER A 35 31.40 -21.52 33.31
C SER A 35 31.78 -20.38 34.26
N TYR A 36 32.51 -19.35 33.82
CA TYR A 36 33.02 -18.32 34.73
C TYR A 36 32.49 -16.92 34.44
N ILE A 37 31.40 -16.58 35.12
CA ILE A 37 30.96 -15.20 35.33
C ILE A 37 31.22 -14.87 36.80
N PRO A 38 32.12 -13.92 37.12
CA PRO A 38 32.29 -13.45 38.49
C PRO A 38 30.94 -13.05 39.10
N GLU A 39 30.62 -13.56 40.29
CA GLU A 39 29.32 -13.34 40.95
C GLU A 39 29.01 -11.85 41.16
N SER A 40 30.05 -11.02 41.32
CA SER A 40 29.92 -9.56 41.36
C SER A 40 29.41 -8.96 40.05
N LEU A 41 29.88 -9.46 38.91
CA LEU A 41 29.42 -9.03 37.59
C LEU A 41 28.01 -9.56 37.32
N LYS A 42 27.73 -10.80 37.68
CA LYS A 42 26.39 -11.39 37.56
C LYS A 42 25.35 -10.54 38.30
N LYS A 43 25.63 -10.18 39.55
CA LYS A 43 24.75 -9.33 40.35
C LYS A 43 24.57 -7.92 39.75
N GLN A 44 25.64 -7.32 39.24
CA GLN A 44 25.57 -6.02 38.55
C GLN A 44 24.76 -6.09 37.25
N LEU A 45 24.88 -7.18 36.49
CA LEU A 45 24.08 -7.40 35.29
C LEU A 45 22.60 -7.62 35.64
N GLU A 46 22.29 -8.43 36.65
CA GLU A 46 20.93 -8.64 37.12
C GLU A 46 20.27 -7.33 37.60
N GLU A 47 21.01 -6.47 38.30
CA GLU A 47 20.52 -5.16 38.73
C GLU A 47 20.27 -4.23 37.53
N ARG A 48 21.19 -4.19 36.57
CA ARG A 48 21.04 -3.44 35.31
C ARG A 48 19.85 -3.93 34.48
N ILE A 49 19.62 -5.24 34.43
CA ILE A 49 18.49 -5.84 33.72
C ILE A 49 17.17 -5.43 34.40
N LYS A 50 17.07 -5.55 35.72
CA LYS A 50 15.88 -5.14 36.48
C LYS A 50 15.55 -3.66 36.32
N LEU A 51 16.57 -2.80 36.33
CA LEU A 51 16.41 -1.36 36.09
C LEU A 51 15.87 -1.09 34.68
N ARG A 52 16.44 -1.72 33.66
CA ARG A 52 15.98 -1.60 32.27
C ARG A 52 14.56 -2.12 32.09
N GLU A 53 14.22 -3.27 32.65
CA GLU A 53 12.87 -3.84 32.62
C GLU A 53 11.84 -2.94 33.29
N HIS A 54 12.25 -2.25 34.37
CA HIS A 54 11.41 -1.28 35.05
C HIS A 54 11.25 0.01 34.23
N GLU A 55 12.32 0.51 33.59
CA GLU A 55 12.26 1.64 32.67
C GLU A 55 11.34 1.38 31.48
N ILE A 56 11.43 0.19 30.86
CA ILE A 56 10.56 -0.24 29.76
C ILE A 56 9.09 -0.23 30.21
N ARG A 57 8.79 -0.76 31.40
CA ARG A 57 7.43 -0.75 31.97
C ARG A 57 6.93 0.65 32.32
N GLN A 58 7.77 1.52 32.86
CA GLN A 58 7.38 2.89 33.20
C GLN A 58 7.13 3.77 31.96
N LEU A 59 7.88 3.55 30.89
CA LEU A 59 7.75 4.30 29.65
C LEU A 59 6.67 3.77 28.71
N GLY A 60 6.00 2.66 29.04
CA GLY A 60 4.94 2.07 28.22
C GLY A 60 5.44 1.55 26.86
N LEU A 61 6.75 1.34 26.71
CA LEU A 61 7.41 0.85 25.49
C LEU A 61 7.22 -0.67 25.28
N GLU A 62 6.40 -1.32 26.10
CA GLU A 62 6.14 -2.76 26.02
C GLU A 62 5.45 -3.16 24.71
N ASN A 63 4.82 -2.21 23.98
CA ASN A 63 4.06 -2.45 22.75
C ASN A 63 4.30 -1.38 21.63
N ASP A 64 5.53 -1.14 21.20
CA ASP A 64 5.77 -0.44 19.91
C ASP A 64 5.30 -1.27 18.68
N SER A 65 4.95 -2.55 18.89
CA SER A 65 4.33 -3.41 17.88
C SER A 65 2.94 -2.95 17.44
N ASP A 66 2.15 -2.36 18.33
CA ASP A 66 0.76 -1.96 18.02
C ASP A 66 0.73 -0.77 17.06
N SER A 67 1.66 0.17 17.20
CA SER A 67 1.81 1.31 16.27
C SER A 67 2.26 0.85 14.88
N PHE A 68 3.20 -0.11 14.84
CA PHE A 68 3.68 -0.68 13.59
C PHE A 68 2.60 -1.50 12.88
N ASP A 69 1.78 -2.26 13.60
CA ASP A 69 0.71 -3.10 13.04
C ASP A 69 -0.46 -2.24 12.50
N VAL A 70 -0.86 -1.19 13.23
CA VAL A 70 -1.87 -0.24 12.74
C VAL A 70 -1.37 0.53 11.51
N SER A 71 -0.11 0.96 11.52
CA SER A 71 0.49 1.64 10.37
C SER A 71 0.64 0.70 9.17
N TYR A 72 0.99 -0.57 9.41
CA TYR A 72 1.14 -1.58 8.37
C TYR A 72 -0.21 -1.96 7.77
N GLY A 73 -1.23 -2.15 8.60
CA GLY A 73 -2.62 -2.36 8.16
C GLY A 73 -3.11 -1.20 7.29
N TYR A 74 -2.89 0.04 7.73
CA TYR A 74 -3.22 1.23 6.93
C TYR A 74 -2.50 1.25 5.57
N LEU A 75 -1.19 1.01 5.55
CA LEU A 75 -0.38 0.99 4.32
C LEU A 75 -0.81 -0.14 3.37
N ASN A 76 -1.10 -1.31 3.91
CA ASN A 76 -1.50 -2.47 3.14
C ASN A 76 -2.90 -2.27 2.53
N THR A 77 -3.84 -1.72 3.29
CA THR A 77 -5.16 -1.33 2.79
C THR A 77 -5.06 -0.24 1.73
N GLU A 78 -4.21 0.78 1.92
CA GLU A 78 -3.99 1.83 0.91
C GLU A 78 -3.36 1.27 -0.37
N ALA A 79 -2.38 0.37 -0.26
CA ALA A 79 -1.76 -0.29 -1.41
C ALA A 79 -2.76 -1.16 -2.17
N ARG A 80 -3.58 -1.94 -1.44
CA ARG A 80 -4.60 -2.81 -2.03
C ARG A 80 -5.69 -2.01 -2.73
N LEU A 81 -6.10 -0.87 -2.19
CA LEU A 81 -7.03 0.07 -2.82
C LEU A 81 -6.53 0.53 -4.21
N MET A 82 -5.24 0.87 -4.32
CA MET A 82 -4.64 1.28 -5.58
C MET A 82 -4.52 0.12 -6.57
N GLU A 83 -4.20 -1.08 -6.09
CA GLU A 83 -4.11 -2.28 -6.92
C GLU A 83 -5.47 -2.64 -7.51
N LEU A 84 -6.53 -2.62 -6.70
CA LEU A 84 -7.90 -2.89 -7.15
C LEU A 84 -8.35 -1.88 -8.22
N ASP A 85 -8.03 -0.59 -8.08
CA ASP A 85 -8.30 0.42 -9.12
C ASP A 85 -7.63 0.07 -10.46
N ALA A 86 -6.36 -0.32 -10.43
CA ALA A 86 -5.62 -0.73 -11.62
C ALA A 86 -6.19 -2.02 -12.24
N LEU A 87 -6.53 -3.00 -11.40
CA LEU A 87 -7.12 -4.27 -11.83
C LEU A 87 -8.48 -4.05 -12.49
N ILE A 88 -9.38 -3.28 -11.86
CA ILE A 88 -10.69 -2.91 -12.41
C ILE A 88 -10.51 -2.22 -13.77
N LYS A 89 -9.63 -1.23 -13.87
CA LYS A 89 -9.34 -0.56 -15.16
C LYS A 89 -8.84 -1.53 -16.22
N SER A 90 -7.98 -2.48 -15.85
CA SER A 90 -7.43 -3.47 -16.77
C SER A 90 -8.49 -4.45 -17.29
N LYS A 91 -9.40 -4.89 -16.42
CA LYS A 91 -10.46 -5.87 -16.74
C LYS A 91 -11.67 -5.23 -17.42
N LEU A 92 -11.79 -3.91 -17.36
CA LEU A 92 -12.75 -3.14 -18.14
C LEU A 92 -12.14 -2.57 -19.44
N SER A 93 -11.00 -3.09 -19.89
CA SER A 93 -10.36 -2.66 -21.13
C SER A 93 -11.04 -3.28 -22.37
N LEU A 94 -11.05 -2.54 -23.48
CA LEU A 94 -11.69 -2.93 -24.74
C LEU A 94 -11.01 -4.13 -25.45
N ILE A 95 -9.82 -4.55 -24.99
CA ILE A 95 -9.00 -5.57 -25.66
C ILE A 95 -9.22 -6.95 -25.04
N LYS A 96 -9.31 -7.03 -23.71
CA LYS A 96 -9.52 -8.28 -22.96
C LYS A 96 -10.37 -7.99 -21.72
N ALA A 97 -11.65 -7.72 -21.95
CA ALA A 97 -12.60 -7.49 -20.87
C ALA A 97 -12.93 -8.82 -20.15
N ASP A 98 -12.94 -8.78 -18.82
CA ASP A 98 -13.31 -9.91 -17.97
C ASP A 98 -14.28 -9.41 -16.88
N PRO A 99 -15.60 -9.44 -17.15
CA PRO A 99 -16.61 -8.86 -16.26
C PRO A 99 -16.72 -9.62 -14.94
N GLU A 100 -16.56 -10.94 -14.95
CA GLU A 100 -16.60 -11.80 -13.76
C GLU A 100 -15.51 -11.41 -12.76
N LYS A 101 -14.26 -11.27 -13.23
CA LYS A 101 -13.17 -10.80 -12.37
C LYS A 101 -13.33 -9.36 -11.93
N CYS A 102 -13.92 -8.51 -12.77
CA CYS A 102 -14.22 -7.14 -12.37
C CYS A 102 -15.21 -7.11 -11.21
N LEU A 103 -16.27 -7.92 -11.24
CA LEU A 103 -17.25 -8.02 -10.17
C LEU A 103 -16.61 -8.53 -8.87
N SER A 104 -15.70 -9.50 -8.95
CA SER A 104 -14.95 -9.96 -7.76
C SER A 104 -14.09 -8.84 -7.16
N TYR A 105 -13.38 -8.08 -7.99
CA TYR A 105 -12.56 -6.95 -7.50
C TYR A 105 -13.40 -5.81 -6.93
N LEU A 106 -14.61 -5.58 -7.46
CA LEU A 106 -15.53 -4.58 -6.94
C LEU A 106 -16.16 -4.99 -5.61
N THR A 107 -16.46 -6.27 -5.43
CA THR A 107 -16.94 -6.83 -4.16
C THR A 107 -15.84 -6.69 -3.10
N GLU A 108 -14.62 -7.11 -3.43
CA GLU A 108 -13.46 -6.96 -2.54
C GLU A 108 -13.18 -5.49 -2.18
N LEU A 109 -13.35 -4.57 -3.13
CA LEU A 109 -13.21 -3.14 -2.90
C LEU A 109 -14.26 -2.59 -1.93
N GLY A 110 -15.47 -3.15 -1.93
CA GLY A 110 -16.54 -2.79 -1.00
C GLY A 110 -16.32 -3.33 0.42
N ASP A 111 -15.64 -4.47 0.54
CA ASP A 111 -15.32 -5.11 1.83
C ASP A 111 -14.07 -4.53 2.50
N LEU A 112 -13.22 -3.79 1.78
CA LEU A 112 -12.06 -3.11 2.35
C LEU A 112 -12.48 -2.01 3.34
N ASP A 113 -11.85 -1.98 4.52
CA ASP A 113 -12.02 -0.90 5.51
C ASP A 113 -11.27 0.38 5.07
N VAL A 114 -11.79 1.06 4.05
CA VAL A 114 -11.16 2.23 3.44
C VAL A 114 -11.35 3.45 4.34
N GLN A 115 -10.23 4.02 4.81
CA GLN A 115 -10.29 5.25 5.59
C GLN A 115 -10.52 6.51 4.71
N PRO A 116 -11.27 7.51 5.19
CA PRO A 116 -11.56 8.74 4.43
C PRO A 116 -10.32 9.48 3.90
N LEU A 117 -9.20 9.40 4.63
CA LEU A 117 -7.94 10.00 4.23
C LEU A 117 -7.36 9.36 2.96
N MET A 118 -7.51 8.04 2.79
CA MET A 118 -7.02 7.30 1.61
C MET A 118 -7.73 7.77 0.34
N LEU A 119 -9.06 7.95 0.41
CA LEU A 119 -9.85 8.47 -0.72
C LEU A 119 -9.49 9.91 -1.06
N LYS A 120 -9.15 10.73 -0.04
CA LYS A 120 -8.68 12.10 -0.26
C LYS A 120 -7.32 12.14 -0.96
N LYS A 121 -6.43 11.17 -0.68
CA LYS A 121 -5.14 11.01 -1.35
C LYS A 121 -5.27 10.48 -2.78
N HIS A 122 -6.25 9.60 -3.03
CA HIS A 122 -6.45 8.92 -4.32
C HIS A 122 -7.82 9.24 -4.95
N PRO A 123 -8.06 10.48 -5.38
CA PRO A 123 -9.36 10.88 -5.94
C PRO A 123 -9.71 10.16 -7.27
N HIS A 124 -8.69 9.73 -8.01
CA HIS A 124 -8.86 9.02 -9.29
C HIS A 124 -9.49 7.62 -9.12
N THR A 125 -9.33 6.99 -7.95
CA THR A 125 -10.00 5.73 -7.60
C THR A 125 -11.50 5.95 -7.46
N VAL A 126 -11.89 7.04 -6.80
CA VAL A 126 -13.30 7.43 -6.66
C VAL A 126 -13.92 7.75 -8.01
N ASP A 127 -13.20 8.42 -8.89
CA ASP A 127 -13.65 8.70 -10.25
C ASP A 127 -13.86 7.43 -11.06
N THR A 128 -13.02 6.42 -10.87
CA THR A 128 -13.13 5.13 -11.55
C THR A 128 -14.39 4.40 -11.11
N ILE A 129 -14.64 4.32 -9.80
CA ILE A 129 -15.88 3.78 -9.23
C ILE A 129 -17.09 4.53 -9.80
N LYS A 130 -17.06 5.87 -9.80
CA LYS A 130 -18.18 6.69 -10.31
C LYS A 130 -18.43 6.53 -11.81
N LYS A 131 -17.40 6.57 -12.63
CA LYS A 131 -17.52 6.60 -14.11
C LYS A 131 -17.69 5.21 -14.73
N LYS A 132 -17.15 4.17 -14.10
CA LYS A 132 -17.18 2.81 -14.64
C LYS A 132 -18.38 2.01 -14.15
N LEU A 133 -18.86 2.27 -12.93
CA LEU A 133 -20.01 1.56 -12.37
C LEU A 133 -21.33 2.28 -12.63
N PHE A 134 -21.29 3.59 -12.86
CA PHE A 134 -22.48 4.38 -13.14
C PHE A 134 -22.33 5.08 -14.49
N VAL A 135 -23.34 4.94 -15.34
CA VAL A 135 -23.45 5.70 -16.58
C VAL A 135 -23.90 7.11 -16.20
N ILE A 136 -22.93 8.01 -16.00
CA ILE A 136 -23.18 9.42 -15.65
C ILE A 136 -22.91 10.27 -16.91
N PRO A 137 -23.93 10.92 -17.50
CA PRO A 137 -23.76 11.86 -18.61
C PRO A 137 -22.85 13.04 -18.25
N GLU A 138 -22.09 13.56 -19.22
CA GLU A 138 -21.03 14.58 -19.02
C GLU A 138 -21.51 15.89 -18.34
N ASN A 139 -22.82 16.15 -18.33
CA ASN A 139 -23.44 17.35 -17.77
C ASN A 139 -24.31 17.09 -16.52
N LYS A 140 -24.25 15.88 -15.94
CA LYS A 140 -25.02 15.53 -14.74
C LYS A 140 -24.14 14.94 -13.66
N THR A 141 -24.52 15.16 -12.40
CA THR A 141 -23.90 14.46 -11.26
C THR A 141 -24.56 13.10 -11.05
N PHE A 142 -23.86 12.19 -10.37
CA PHE A 142 -24.43 10.91 -9.95
C PHE A 142 -25.79 11.08 -9.25
N TYR A 143 -25.89 12.01 -8.30
CA TYR A 143 -27.12 12.25 -7.55
C TYR A 143 -28.25 12.77 -8.42
N GLN A 144 -27.96 13.56 -9.46
CA GLN A 144 -28.97 13.98 -10.43
C GLN A 144 -29.49 12.79 -11.23
N VAL A 145 -28.59 11.98 -11.80
CA VAL A 145 -28.96 10.77 -12.56
C VAL A 145 -29.74 9.79 -11.69
N PHE A 146 -29.25 9.51 -10.48
CA PHE A 146 -29.93 8.63 -9.53
C PHE A 146 -31.32 9.16 -9.15
N SER A 147 -31.43 10.47 -8.87
CA SER A 147 -32.73 11.08 -8.55
C SER A 147 -33.71 11.00 -9.71
N GLU A 148 -33.24 11.17 -10.94
CA GLU A 148 -34.05 11.03 -12.15
C GLU A 148 -34.53 9.60 -12.33
N GLU A 149 -33.66 8.60 -12.20
CA GLU A 149 -34.04 7.18 -12.32
C GLU A 149 -34.99 6.73 -11.20
N VAL A 150 -34.78 7.19 -9.96
CA VAL A 150 -35.73 6.95 -8.85
C VAL A 150 -37.09 7.58 -9.15
N ASN A 151 -37.13 8.76 -9.74
CA ASN A 151 -38.40 9.39 -10.13
C ASN A 151 -39.08 8.65 -11.28
N LYS A 152 -38.33 8.22 -12.31
CA LYS A 152 -38.86 7.38 -13.39
C LYS A 152 -39.44 6.06 -12.86
N LEU A 153 -38.74 5.42 -11.93
CA LEU A 153 -39.23 4.20 -11.28
C LEU A 153 -40.52 4.49 -10.49
N LYS A 154 -40.56 5.58 -9.71
CA LYS A 154 -41.78 5.99 -9.00
C LYS A 154 -42.94 6.23 -9.94
N GLU A 155 -42.74 6.96 -11.04
CA GLU A 155 -43.77 7.21 -12.05
C GLU A 155 -44.26 5.91 -12.69
N HIS A 156 -43.34 5.00 -13.02
CA HIS A 156 -43.67 3.70 -13.60
C HIS A 156 -44.44 2.78 -12.64
N THR A 157 -44.14 2.88 -11.34
CA THR A 157 -44.70 1.99 -10.30
C THR A 157 -45.96 2.54 -9.63
N VAL A 158 -46.31 3.81 -9.83
CA VAL A 158 -47.39 4.49 -9.09
C VAL A 158 -48.78 3.89 -9.35
N ASN A 159 -48.98 3.22 -10.48
CA ASN A 159 -50.25 2.62 -10.89
C ASN A 159 -50.14 1.11 -11.16
N MET A 160 -49.04 0.48 -10.75
CA MET A 160 -48.84 -0.96 -10.94
C MET A 160 -49.48 -1.74 -9.81
N ASP A 161 -50.07 -2.89 -10.14
CA ASP A 161 -50.48 -3.85 -9.11
C ASP A 161 -49.27 -4.62 -8.54
N ASP A 162 -49.44 -5.23 -7.37
CA ASP A 162 -48.36 -5.93 -6.65
C ASP A 162 -47.69 -7.03 -7.49
N MET A 163 -48.44 -7.71 -8.36
CA MET A 163 -47.96 -8.77 -9.24
C MET A 163 -47.21 -8.21 -10.46
N GLU A 164 -47.62 -7.06 -10.99
CA GLU A 164 -46.88 -6.34 -12.04
C GLU A 164 -45.56 -5.77 -11.50
N PHE A 165 -45.58 -5.20 -10.29
CA PHE A 165 -44.37 -4.74 -9.62
C PHE A 165 -43.40 -5.89 -9.35
N TYR A 166 -43.91 -7.04 -8.92
CA TYR A 166 -43.09 -8.24 -8.66
C TYR A 166 -42.36 -8.74 -9.90
N LYS A 167 -42.97 -8.62 -11.09
CA LYS A 167 -42.33 -9.00 -12.36
C LYS A 167 -41.18 -8.08 -12.77
N LEU A 168 -41.11 -6.84 -12.26
CA LEU A 168 -39.98 -5.93 -12.55
C LEU A 168 -38.64 -6.43 -12.03
N ARG A 169 -38.64 -7.34 -11.05
CA ARG A 169 -37.41 -7.93 -10.50
C ARG A 169 -36.84 -9.02 -11.42
N GLU A 170 -37.64 -9.52 -12.36
CA GLU A 170 -37.21 -10.58 -13.27
C GLU A 170 -36.25 -9.96 -14.27
N GLU A 171 -35.06 -10.54 -14.41
CA GLU A 171 -34.11 -10.07 -15.41
C GLU A 171 -34.74 -10.14 -16.80
N PRO A 172 -34.56 -9.11 -17.65
CA PRO A 172 -35.08 -9.15 -19.00
C PRO A 172 -34.44 -10.32 -19.73
N SER A 173 -35.23 -11.37 -19.99
CA SER A 173 -34.80 -12.51 -20.80
C SER A 173 -34.25 -12.00 -22.14
N GLU A 174 -33.15 -12.58 -22.63
CA GLU A 174 -32.22 -12.10 -23.68
C GLU A 174 -32.79 -11.68 -25.06
N GLY A 175 -34.09 -11.42 -25.22
CA GLY A 175 -34.73 -10.94 -26.45
C GLY A 175 -35.09 -9.44 -26.48
N GLY A 176 -34.84 -8.68 -25.41
CA GLY A 176 -35.19 -7.26 -25.34
C GLY A 176 -34.15 -6.37 -26.04
N VAL A 177 -34.45 -5.93 -27.26
CA VAL A 177 -33.72 -4.86 -27.95
C VAL A 177 -33.70 -3.64 -27.03
N TRP A 178 -32.54 -3.29 -26.49
CA TRP A 178 -32.30 -1.97 -25.92
C TRP A 178 -32.53 -0.95 -27.03
N GLN A 179 -33.73 -0.38 -27.11
CA GLN A 179 -33.99 0.79 -27.93
C GLN A 179 -33.28 1.96 -27.25
N SER A 180 -31.98 2.06 -27.50
CA SER A 180 -31.21 3.25 -27.25
C SER A 180 -31.78 4.33 -28.16
N ASP A 181 -32.46 5.28 -27.53
CA ASP A 181 -33.03 6.45 -28.19
C ASP A 181 -31.95 7.15 -29.02
N LYS A 182 -32.11 7.12 -30.34
CA LYS A 182 -31.13 7.63 -31.33
C LYS A 182 -31.01 9.15 -31.30
N SER A 183 -31.77 9.85 -30.46
CA SER A 183 -31.73 11.31 -30.33
C SER A 183 -30.54 11.85 -29.53
N VAL A 184 -29.81 11.01 -28.77
CA VAL A 184 -28.70 11.45 -27.89
C VAL A 184 -27.35 10.92 -28.40
N MET A 185 -27.11 11.03 -29.71
CA MET A 185 -25.78 10.83 -30.28
C MET A 185 -25.41 12.10 -31.05
N GLY A 186 -24.63 12.96 -30.40
CA GLY A 186 -23.89 14.02 -31.08
C GLY A 186 -22.96 13.44 -32.15
N PRO A 187 -22.47 14.25 -33.10
CA PRO A 187 -21.74 13.74 -34.26
C PRO A 187 -20.52 12.92 -33.83
N ARG A 188 -20.50 11.67 -34.32
CA ARG A 188 -19.40 10.72 -34.22
C ARG A 188 -18.11 11.40 -34.70
N ILE A 189 -17.15 11.60 -33.79
CA ILE A 189 -15.81 12.05 -34.16
C ILE A 189 -15.16 10.89 -34.94
N GLU A 190 -15.00 11.07 -36.23
CA GLU A 190 -14.26 10.11 -37.05
C GLU A 190 -12.77 10.13 -36.65
N PRO A 191 -12.12 8.96 -36.57
CA PRO A 191 -10.68 8.90 -36.35
C PRO A 191 -9.96 9.59 -37.51
N ARG A 192 -9.25 10.67 -37.21
CA ARG A 192 -8.39 11.36 -38.17
C ARG A 192 -7.37 10.37 -38.73
N THR A 193 -7.48 10.05 -40.01
CA THR A 193 -6.38 9.43 -40.76
C THR A 193 -5.23 10.43 -40.86
N PRO A 194 -3.96 9.99 -40.73
CA PRO A 194 -2.83 10.88 -40.95
C PRO A 194 -2.75 11.22 -42.44
N SER A 195 -3.12 12.45 -42.79
CA SER A 195 -3.00 12.98 -44.14
C SER A 195 -1.52 13.21 -44.46
N THR A 196 -0.98 12.36 -45.32
CA THR A 196 0.30 12.54 -46.00
C THR A 196 0.22 13.74 -46.93
N GLU A 197 0.52 14.94 -46.42
CA GLU A 197 0.89 16.08 -47.25
C GLU A 197 2.31 16.52 -46.89
N ALA A 198 3.27 15.95 -47.64
CA ALA A 198 4.62 16.46 -47.75
C ALA A 198 4.55 17.86 -48.40
N ARG A 199 4.57 18.90 -47.56
CA ARG A 199 4.76 20.27 -48.02
C ARG A 199 6.23 20.47 -48.36
N HIS A 200 6.50 20.42 -49.67
CA HIS A 200 7.67 21.01 -50.30
C HIS A 200 7.92 22.42 -49.77
N LEU A 201 8.99 22.59 -49.00
CA LEU A 201 9.57 23.88 -48.69
C LEU A 201 10.34 24.36 -49.92
N THR A 202 9.81 25.35 -50.63
CA THR A 202 10.60 26.14 -51.57
C THR A 202 11.30 27.28 -50.82
N PRO A 203 12.57 27.62 -51.14
CA PRO A 203 13.29 28.68 -50.45
C PRO A 203 12.82 30.06 -50.93
N ARG A 204 12.62 30.98 -49.99
CA ARG A 204 12.35 32.41 -50.26
C ARG A 204 13.69 33.17 -50.39
N PRO A 205 13.84 34.09 -51.37
CA PRO A 205 15.12 34.73 -51.67
C PRO A 205 15.52 35.83 -50.68
N PRO A 206 16.82 36.23 -50.63
CA PRO A 206 17.33 37.23 -49.71
C PRO A 206 17.29 38.65 -50.29
N GLY A 207 17.03 39.63 -49.43
CA GLY A 207 17.16 41.07 -49.71
C GLY A 207 16.27 41.85 -48.75
N HIS A 208 16.64 42.99 -48.19
CA HIS A 208 17.87 43.78 -48.24
C HIS A 208 17.90 44.62 -46.94
N LEU A 209 19.11 44.94 -46.49
CA LEU A 209 19.42 45.95 -45.47
C LEU A 209 18.61 47.24 -45.64
N LEU A 210 18.09 47.77 -44.53
CA LEU A 210 18.31 49.14 -44.03
C LEU A 210 17.87 49.22 -42.57
#